data_AF-A0A2V8UVD4-F1
#
_entry.id   AF-A0A2V8UVD4-F1
#
_cell.length_a   1.000
_cell.length_b   1.000
_cell.length_c   1.000
_cell.angle_alpha   90.00
_cell.angle_beta   90.00
_cell.angle_gamma   90.00
#
_symmetry.space_group_name_H-M   'P 1'
#
loop_
_entity.id
_entity.type
_entity.pdbx_description
1 polymer ?
#
loop_
_entity_poly.entity_id
_entity_poly.type
_entity_poly.pdbx_seq_one_letter_code
_entity_poly.pdbx_strand_id
1 'polypeptide(L)'
;MKAKKALKRLKKVETILSDVIDQCPASARGLRGLLDSAKTSVVRAKGVVHARVATKKPPANEHESAQRGLSAEGRKRISLAAKKRRAMAKRKGVNAVTGRSLSRTA
;
A
#
# COMPACT_ATOMS: atom_id res chain seq x y z
N MET A 1 5.61 19.30 1.33
CA MET A 1 5.20 18.07 2.05
C MET A 1 4.54 17.09 1.07
N LYS A 2 4.79 15.77 1.12
CA LYS A 2 4.12 14.79 0.24
C LYS A 2 2.64 14.62 0.62
N ALA A 3 1.75 14.36 -0.34
CA ALA A 3 0.31 14.26 -0.07
C ALA A 3 -0.08 13.17 0.96
N LYS A 4 0.53 11.97 0.87
CA LYS A 4 0.34 10.90 1.87
C LYS A 4 0.76 11.33 3.28
N LYS A 5 1.81 12.17 3.39
CA LYS A 5 2.26 12.73 4.68
C LYS A 5 1.26 13.78 5.20
N ALA A 6 0.69 14.60 4.31
CA ALA A 6 -0.35 15.56 4.66
C ALA A 6 -1.61 14.85 5.18
N LEU A 7 -2.08 13.80 4.52
CA LEU A 7 -3.22 13.01 4.98
C LEU A 7 -3.00 12.39 6.36
N LYS A 8 -1.81 11.84 6.63
CA LYS A 8 -1.46 11.33 7.97
C LYS A 8 -1.52 12.42 9.04
N ARG A 9 -1.02 13.61 8.73
CA ARG A 9 -1.04 14.75 9.67
C ARG A 9 -2.46 15.26 9.91
N LEU A 10 -3.26 15.41 8.86
CA LEU A 10 -4.66 15.82 8.97
C LEU A 10 -5.48 14.80 9.76
N LYS A 11 -5.26 13.49 9.56
CA LYS A 11 -5.91 12.45 10.37
C LYS A 11 -5.54 12.57 11.85
N LYS A 12 -4.27 12.84 12.17
CA LYS A 12 -3.85 13.05 13.57
C LYS A 12 -4.55 14.26 14.19
N VAL A 13 -4.63 15.37 13.46
CA VAL A 13 -5.33 16.58 13.92
C VAL A 13 -6.82 16.31 14.13
N GLU A 14 -7.47 15.58 13.24
CA GLU A 14 -8.88 15.17 13.35
C GLU A 14 -9.14 14.30 14.60
N THR A 15 -8.23 13.38 14.93
CA THR A 15 -8.31 12.59 16.17
C THR A 15 -8.20 13.50 17.39
N ILE A 16 -7.17 14.36 17.45
CA ILE A 16 -6.98 15.28 18.58
C ILE A 16 -8.20 16.19 18.76
N LEU A 17 -8.76 16.74 17.67
CA LEU A 17 -9.96 17.56 17.75
C LEU A 17 -11.17 16.77 18.26
N SER A 18 -11.30 15.50 17.89
CA SER A 18 -12.39 14.65 18.38
C SER A 18 -12.23 14.40 19.89
N ASP A 19 -11.03 14.05 20.34
CA ASP A 19 -10.74 13.84 21.77
C ASP A 19 -11.03 15.11 22.59
N VAL A 20 -10.69 16.30 22.06
CA VAL A 20 -10.97 17.59 22.71
C VAL A 20 -12.47 17.91 22.72
N ILE A 21 -13.20 17.59 21.65
CA ILE A 21 -14.67 17.75 21.59
C ILE A 21 -15.35 16.83 22.62
N ASP A 22 -14.87 15.61 22.76
CA ASP A 22 -15.44 14.60 23.67
C ASP A 22 -15.20 14.99 25.15
N GLN A 23 -14.09 15.66 25.44
CA GLN A 23 -13.78 16.20 26.78
C GLN A 23 -14.43 17.55 27.06
N CYS A 24 -14.98 18.21 26.03
CA CYS A 24 -15.57 19.54 26.19
C CYS A 24 -16.93 19.43 26.90
N PRO A 25 -17.12 20.09 28.06
CA PRO A 25 -18.38 20.02 28.79
C PRO A 25 -19.52 20.66 27.98
N ALA A 26 -20.73 20.11 28.13
CA ALA A 26 -21.92 20.59 27.43
C ALA A 26 -22.27 22.06 27.73
N SER A 27 -21.81 22.58 28.88
CA SER A 27 -21.94 23.99 29.28
C SER A 27 -21.14 24.94 28.38
N ALA A 28 -20.10 24.46 27.70
CA ALA A 28 -19.25 25.26 26.80
C ALA A 28 -19.74 25.16 25.34
N ARG A 29 -21.04 25.39 25.11
CA ARG A 29 -21.67 25.23 23.78
C ARG A 29 -21.01 26.05 22.67
N GLY A 30 -20.54 27.26 22.99
CA GLY A 30 -19.82 28.13 22.03
C GLY A 30 -18.46 27.56 21.63
N LEU A 31 -17.69 27.04 22.59
CA LEU A 31 -16.40 26.39 22.34
C LEU A 31 -16.59 25.12 21.50
N ARG A 32 -17.60 24.31 21.81
CA ARG A 32 -17.92 23.09 21.08
C ARG A 32 -18.24 23.37 19.62
N GLY A 33 -19.03 24.41 19.33
CA GLY A 33 -19.33 24.83 17.96
C GLY A 33 -18.09 25.29 17.17
N LEU A 34 -17.14 25.96 17.82
CA LEU A 34 -15.86 26.33 17.22
C LEU A 34 -15.00 25.10 16.91
N LEU A 35 -14.95 24.14 17.82
CA LEU A 35 -14.22 22.88 17.62
C LEU A 35 -14.84 22.04 16.50
N ASP A 36 -16.16 21.97 16.42
CA ASP A 36 -16.89 21.31 15.32
C ASP A 36 -16.59 22.00 13.98
N SER A 37 -16.58 23.34 13.95
CA SER A 37 -16.19 24.11 12.77
C SER A 37 -14.74 23.84 12.36
N ALA A 38 -13.82 23.73 13.33
CA ALA A 38 -12.44 23.36 13.06
C ALA A 38 -12.33 21.95 12.49
N LYS A 39 -13.08 20.98 13.05
CA LYS A 39 -13.13 19.59 12.56
C LYS A 39 -13.63 19.53 11.11
N THR A 40 -14.72 20.23 10.78
CA THR A 40 -15.22 20.30 9.39
C THR A 40 -14.21 20.91 8.42
N SER A 41 -13.46 21.95 8.84
CA SER A 41 -12.38 22.53 8.04
C SER A 41 -11.26 21.52 7.74
N VAL A 42 -10.86 20.71 8.74
CA VAL A 42 -9.87 19.63 8.56
C VAL A 42 -10.38 18.54 7.61
N VAL A 43 -11.66 18.18 7.70
CA VAL A 43 -12.30 17.22 6.79
C VAL A 43 -12.30 17.76 5.35
N ARG A 44 -12.64 19.04 5.15
CA ARG A 44 -12.54 19.71 3.83
C ARG A 44 -11.10 19.71 3.31
N ALA A 45 -10.13 20.03 4.15
CA ALA A 45 -8.72 19.99 3.78
C ALA A 45 -8.26 18.58 3.37
N LYS A 46 -8.72 17.52 4.04
CA LYS A 46 -8.48 16.13 3.61
C LYS A 46 -9.06 15.89 2.22
N GLY A 47 -10.29 16.33 1.96
CA GLY A 47 -10.93 16.25 0.65
C GLY A 47 -10.11 16.91 -0.46
N VAL A 48 -9.60 18.13 -0.23
CA VAL A 48 -8.73 18.84 -1.19
C VAL A 48 -7.41 18.09 -1.43
N VAL A 49 -6.80 17.53 -0.38
CA VAL A 49 -5.57 16.74 -0.54
C VAL A 49 -5.85 15.45 -1.30
N HIS A 50 -6.97 14.78 -1.05
CA HIS A 50 -7.41 13.60 -1.82
C HIS A 50 -7.66 13.97 -3.28
N ALA A 51 -8.38 15.05 -3.55
CA ALA A 51 -8.62 15.55 -4.90
C ALA A 51 -7.31 15.88 -5.63
N ARG A 52 -6.34 16.51 -4.96
CA ARG A 52 -5.00 16.79 -5.53
C ARG A 52 -4.17 15.53 -5.80
N VAL A 53 -4.40 14.45 -5.06
CA VAL A 53 -3.79 13.14 -5.35
C VAL A 53 -4.45 12.51 -6.57
N ALA A 54 -5.78 12.62 -6.67
CA ALA A 54 -6.55 12.10 -7.79
C ALA A 54 -6.29 12.87 -9.10
N THR A 55 -6.18 14.20 -9.07
CA THR A 55 -5.96 15.02 -10.27
C THR A 55 -4.55 14.90 -10.87
N LYS A 56 -3.59 14.31 -10.15
CA LYS A 56 -2.25 14.01 -10.68
C LYS A 56 -2.19 12.76 -11.56
N LYS A 57 -3.32 12.08 -11.81
CA LYS A 57 -3.38 10.96 -12.73
C LYS A 57 -4.80 10.81 -13.28
N PRO A 58 -5.05 10.77 -14.60
CA PRO A 58 -6.19 9.99 -15.06
C PRO A 58 -5.99 8.55 -14.55
N PRO A 59 -7.02 7.88 -14.01
CA PRO A 59 -6.90 6.49 -13.62
C PRO A 59 -6.82 5.65 -14.91
N ALA A 60 -5.62 5.53 -15.47
CA ALA A 60 -5.29 4.33 -16.22
C ALA A 60 -5.28 3.19 -15.20
N ASN A 61 -6.41 2.46 -15.17
CA ASN A 61 -6.65 1.21 -14.47
C ASN A 61 -7.09 1.35 -13.00
N GLU A 62 -8.37 1.64 -12.81
CA GLU A 62 -9.17 0.98 -11.79
C GLU A 62 -9.33 -0.49 -12.21
N HIS A 63 -8.31 -1.30 -11.94
CA HIS A 63 -8.54 -2.71 -11.64
C HIS A 63 -8.16 -2.92 -10.19
N GLU A 64 -9.13 -3.45 -9.48
CA GLU A 64 -9.11 -3.90 -8.12
C GLU A 64 -7.76 -4.41 -7.64
N SER A 65 -7.53 -4.18 -6.35
CA SER A 65 -6.59 -4.94 -5.54
C SER A 65 -6.86 -6.44 -5.60
N ALA A 66 -6.48 -7.10 -6.69
CA ALA A 66 -6.36 -8.55 -6.78
C ALA A 66 -4.86 -8.87 -6.86
N GLN A 67 -4.30 -9.21 -5.70
CA GLN A 67 -3.08 -10.00 -5.53
C GLN A 67 -1.89 -9.57 -6.40
N ARG A 68 -0.96 -8.85 -5.77
CA ARG A 68 0.42 -8.68 -6.24
C ARG A 68 1.22 -10.01 -6.15
N GLY A 69 0.68 -11.06 -6.74
CA GLY A 69 1.23 -12.40 -6.78
C GLY A 69 0.81 -13.07 -8.09
N LEU A 70 1.72 -13.84 -8.68
CA LEU A 70 1.43 -14.57 -9.92
C LEU A 70 0.19 -15.44 -9.73
N SER A 71 -0.73 -15.39 -10.69
CA SER A 71 -1.86 -16.33 -10.81
C SER A 71 -1.35 -17.78 -10.71
N ALA A 72 -2.18 -18.69 -10.21
CA ALA A 72 -1.85 -20.10 -10.05
C ALA A 72 -1.27 -20.71 -11.35
N GLU A 73 -1.80 -20.29 -12.50
CA GLU A 73 -1.28 -20.71 -13.80
C GLU A 73 0.11 -20.13 -14.10
N GLY A 74 0.34 -18.86 -13.78
CA GLY A 74 1.66 -18.22 -13.88
C GLY A 74 2.71 -18.92 -13.04
N ARG A 75 2.35 -19.34 -11.81
CA ARG A 75 3.24 -20.13 -10.93
C ARG A 75 3.55 -21.51 -11.52
N LYS A 76 2.54 -22.20 -12.08
CA LYS A 76 2.73 -23.49 -12.77
C LYS A 76 3.70 -23.35 -13.96
N ARG A 77 3.55 -22.31 -14.78
CA ARG A 77 4.45 -22.04 -15.92
C ARG A 77 5.89 -21.81 -15.47
N ILE A 78 6.12 -21.01 -14.43
CA ILE A 78 7.47 -20.77 -13.90
C ILE A 78 8.07 -22.05 -13.31
N SER A 79 7.29 -22.84 -12.57
CA SER A 79 7.74 -24.11 -12.00
C SER A 79 8.17 -25.11 -13.09
N LEU A 80 7.38 -25.23 -14.16
CA LEU A 80 7.74 -26.07 -15.31
C LEU A 80 9.00 -25.58 -16.02
N ALA A 81 9.14 -24.27 -16.23
CA ALA A 81 10.35 -23.69 -16.81
C ALA A 81 11.58 -23.94 -15.93
N ALA A 82 11.45 -23.79 -14.60
CA ALA A 82 12.51 -24.11 -13.65
C ALA A 82 12.88 -25.60 -13.67
N LYS A 83 11.89 -26.50 -13.72
CA LYS A 83 12.11 -27.95 -13.84
C LYS A 83 12.86 -28.30 -15.11
N LYS A 84 12.50 -27.70 -16.26
CA LYS A 84 13.20 -27.87 -17.54
C LYS A 84 14.66 -27.39 -17.45
N ARG A 85 14.89 -26.18 -16.91
CA ARG A 85 16.25 -25.65 -16.70
C ARG A 85 17.09 -26.57 -15.80
N ARG A 86 16.50 -27.11 -14.73
CA ARG A 86 17.20 -28.03 -13.82
C ARG A 86 17.57 -29.36 -14.48
N ALA A 87 16.70 -29.91 -15.31
CA ALA A 87 16.99 -31.12 -16.07
C ALA A 87 18.13 -30.90 -17.10
N MET A 88 18.11 -29.77 -17.81
CA MET A 88 19.19 -29.41 -18.74
C MET A 88 20.53 -29.22 -18.03
N ALA A 89 20.53 -28.56 -16.87
CA ALA A 89 21.73 -28.37 -16.07
C ALA A 89 22.32 -29.72 -15.62
N LYS A 90 21.48 -30.64 -15.13
CA LYS A 90 21.91 -32.01 -14.78
C LYS A 90 22.50 -32.78 -15.96
N ARG A 91 21.88 -32.69 -17.15
CA ARG A 91 22.43 -33.31 -18.39
C ARG A 91 23.81 -32.78 -18.75
N LYS A 92 24.04 -31.49 -18.49
CA LYS A 92 25.33 -30.83 -18.69
C LYS A 92 26.30 -31.00 -17.51
N GLY A 93 25.93 -31.78 -16.49
CA GLY A 93 26.76 -31.99 -15.30
C GLY A 93 26.98 -30.71 -14.49
N VAL A 94 26.04 -29.76 -14.50
CA VAL A 94 26.15 -28.48 -13.78
C VAL A 94 24.93 -28.22 -12.89
N ASN A 95 25.13 -27.45 -11.83
CA ASN A 95 24.09 -27.05 -10.91
C ASN A 95 23.23 -25.94 -11.54
N ALA A 96 21.91 -26.13 -11.53
CA ALA A 96 20.96 -25.21 -12.17
C ALA A 96 20.86 -23.84 -11.51
N VAL A 97 21.29 -23.72 -10.25
CA VAL A 97 21.21 -22.50 -9.45
C VAL A 97 22.56 -21.81 -9.40
N THR A 98 23.64 -22.56 -9.16
CA THR A 98 24.97 -22.00 -8.94
C THR A 98 25.86 -22.04 -10.19
N GLY A 99 25.46 -22.74 -11.25
CA GLY A 99 26.23 -22.90 -12.48
C GLY A 99 27.51 -23.73 -12.36
N ARG A 100 27.87 -24.16 -11.14
CA ARG A 100 29.08 -24.96 -10.87
C ARG A 100 28.92 -26.39 -11.37
N SER A 101 30.03 -27.03 -11.75
CA SER A 101 30.03 -28.46 -12.09
C SER A 101 29.53 -29.29 -10.90
N LEU A 102 28.68 -30.26 -11.20
CA LEU A 102 28.27 -31.28 -10.25
C LEU A 102 29.43 -32.26 -10.15
N SER A 103 30.22 -32.16 -9.08
CA SER A 103 31.20 -33.19 -8.75
C SER A 103 30.44 -34.50 -8.54
N ARG A 104 30.86 -35.57 -9.24
CA ARG A 104 30.39 -36.92 -8.96
C ARG A 104 30.88 -37.28 -7.56
N THR A 105 30.01 -37.20 -6.57
CA THR A 105 30.19 -38.01 -5.37
C THR A 105 29.67 -39.40 -5.75
N ALA A 106 30.62 -40.29 -6.06
CA ALA A 106 30.37 -41.72 -6.19
C ALA A 106 30.12 -42.31 -4.79
#